data_AF-A0A7V9KH03-F1
#
_entry.id   AF-A0A7V9KH03-F1
#
_cell.length_a   1.000
_cell.length_b   1.000
_cell.length_c   1.000
_cell.angle_alpha   90.00
_cell.angle_beta   90.00
_cell.angle_gamma   90.00
#
_symmetry.space_group_name_H-M   'P 1'
#
loop_
_entity.id
_entity.type
_entity.pdbx_description
1 polymer ?
#
loop_
_entity_poly.entity_id
_entity_poly.type
_entity_poly.pdbx_seq_one_letter_code
_entity_poly.pdbx_strand_id
1 'polypeptide(L)'
;MRNYVTKGSVAGALVGIGLMVSTVAVAADDTAAAGNGGTADASANGGAVALGDINSGGNAGNGIGVGDSHGHVSVGGGSAATSTDISASLDGGTAISDASGGDDNIALDDDDDDF
;
A
#
# COMPACT_ATOMS: atom_id res chain seq x y z
N MET A 1 -33.92 -36.50 -48.07
CA MET A 1 -32.44 -36.60 -48.05
C MET A 1 -31.96 -35.86 -46.82
N ARG A 2 -31.17 -36.51 -45.97
CA ARG A 2 -30.66 -35.96 -44.71
C ARG A 2 -29.35 -35.22 -45.01
N ASN A 3 -29.22 -33.95 -44.61
CA ASN A 3 -27.94 -33.25 -44.65
C ASN A 3 -27.43 -33.08 -43.22
N TYR A 4 -26.44 -33.89 -42.86
CA TYR A 4 -25.72 -33.83 -41.58
C TYR A 4 -24.50 -32.93 -41.79
N VAL A 5 -24.59 -31.66 -41.41
CA VAL A 5 -23.45 -30.74 -41.45
C VAL A 5 -22.86 -30.66 -40.05
N THR A 6 -21.79 -31.43 -39.87
CA THR A 6 -20.56 -31.07 -39.15
C THR A 6 -20.70 -30.58 -37.70
N LYS A 7 -20.85 -31.53 -36.77
CA LYS A 7 -20.46 -31.35 -35.38
C LYS A 7 -18.92 -31.33 -35.31
N GLY A 8 -18.30 -30.16 -35.10
CA GLY A 8 -16.85 -30.10 -34.89
C GLY A 8 -16.28 -28.68 -34.87
N SER A 9 -15.48 -28.40 -33.84
CA SER A 9 -14.53 -27.28 -33.67
C SER A 9 -15.08 -25.86 -33.46
N VAL A 10 -15.77 -25.62 -32.33
CA VAL A 10 -15.67 -24.31 -31.64
C VAL A 10 -15.08 -24.44 -30.23
N ALA A 11 -14.64 -25.65 -29.83
CA ALA A 11 -14.07 -25.93 -28.52
C ALA A 11 -12.58 -25.53 -28.35
N GLY A 12 -11.96 -24.83 -29.32
CA GLY A 12 -10.50 -24.68 -29.40
C GLY A 12 -9.94 -23.25 -29.30
N ALA A 13 -10.73 -22.24 -28.96
CA ALA A 13 -10.29 -20.83 -28.99
C ALA A 13 -10.12 -20.20 -27.58
N LEU A 14 -9.77 -21.00 -26.57
CA LEU A 14 -9.72 -20.60 -25.15
C LEU A 14 -8.32 -20.63 -24.54
N VAL A 15 -7.24 -20.64 -25.34
CA VAL A 15 -5.87 -20.84 -24.82
C VAL A 15 -4.95 -19.61 -25.00
N GLY A 16 -5.36 -18.56 -25.73
CA GLY A 16 -4.41 -17.56 -26.24
C GLY A 16 -4.32 -16.18 -25.56
N ILE A 17 -5.39 -15.62 -24.98
CA ILE A 17 -5.43 -14.21 -24.56
C ILE A 17 -6.25 -14.10 -23.29
N GLY A 18 -5.70 -13.46 -22.25
CA GLY A 18 -6.30 -13.33 -20.92
C GLY A 18 -7.80 -13.04 -20.90
N LEU A 19 -8.46 -13.60 -19.87
CA LEU A 19 -9.90 -13.68 -19.62
C LEU A 19 -10.60 -14.91 -20.21
N MET A 20 -10.36 -16.07 -19.59
CA MET A 20 -11.16 -17.28 -19.81
C MET A 20 -12.25 -17.41 -18.73
N VAL A 21 -13.12 -16.41 -18.63
CA VAL A 21 -14.51 -16.67 -18.23
C VAL A 21 -15.25 -17.02 -19.53
N SER A 22 -14.92 -18.15 -20.13
CA SER A 22 -15.99 -18.90 -20.78
C SER A 22 -16.63 -19.66 -19.64
N THR A 23 -17.95 -19.68 -19.62
CA THR A 23 -18.73 -20.73 -18.97
C THR A 23 -18.22 -22.10 -19.44
N VAL A 24 -17.10 -22.57 -18.88
CA VAL A 24 -17.05 -23.95 -18.43
C VAL A 24 -18.30 -24.01 -17.60
N ALA A 25 -19.27 -24.82 -18.02
CA ALA A 25 -20.10 -25.43 -17.02
C ALA A 25 -19.10 -26.02 -16.02
N VAL A 26 -18.77 -25.27 -14.95
CA VAL A 26 -18.96 -25.83 -13.63
C VAL A 26 -20.32 -26.44 -13.81
N ALA A 27 -20.34 -27.77 -13.99
CA ALA A 27 -21.60 -28.48 -13.92
C ALA A 27 -22.31 -27.84 -12.71
N ALA A 28 -23.57 -27.49 -12.86
CA ALA A 28 -24.39 -27.33 -11.67
C ALA A 28 -24.44 -28.72 -11.02
N ASP A 29 -23.34 -29.06 -10.36
CA ASP A 29 -23.22 -29.75 -9.10
C ASP A 29 -23.35 -28.60 -8.10
N ASP A 30 -24.24 -28.71 -7.12
CA ASP A 30 -24.49 -27.57 -6.24
C ASP A 30 -23.22 -27.22 -5.46
N THR A 31 -22.65 -26.04 -5.70
CA THR A 31 -21.42 -25.66 -4.99
C THR A 31 -21.75 -25.32 -3.54
N ALA A 32 -21.71 -26.33 -2.67
CA ALA A 32 -21.79 -26.16 -1.23
C ALA A 32 -20.45 -25.69 -0.67
N ALA A 33 -20.39 -24.43 -0.26
CA ALA A 33 -19.20 -23.79 0.29
C ALA A 33 -19.43 -23.34 1.74
N ALA A 34 -18.63 -23.85 2.67
CA ALA A 34 -18.58 -23.36 4.05
C ALA A 34 -17.12 -23.24 4.50
N GLY A 35 -16.80 -22.16 5.21
CA GLY A 35 -15.42 -21.89 5.65
C GLY A 35 -14.51 -21.29 4.59
N ASN A 36 -15.06 -20.76 3.50
CA ASN A 36 -14.25 -20.09 2.49
C ASN A 36 -13.86 -18.70 2.99
N GLY A 37 -12.65 -18.64 3.55
CA GLY A 37 -11.95 -17.39 3.83
C GLY A 37 -11.81 -16.51 2.58
N GLY A 38 -11.78 -15.20 2.79
CA GLY A 38 -11.71 -14.20 1.70
C GLY A 38 -10.29 -13.92 1.20
N THR A 39 -10.14 -12.81 0.47
CA THR A 39 -8.83 -12.17 0.24
C THR A 39 -8.67 -11.03 1.22
N ALA A 40 -7.57 -11.05 1.99
CA ALA A 40 -7.23 -10.04 2.97
C ALA A 40 -5.99 -9.28 2.51
N ASP A 41 -6.12 -7.96 2.33
CA ASP A 41 -5.02 -7.04 2.04
C ASP A 41 -4.95 -6.00 3.14
N ALA A 42 -3.77 -5.87 3.76
CA ALA A 42 -3.49 -4.88 4.79
C ALA A 42 -2.24 -4.10 4.41
N SER A 43 -2.37 -2.78 4.35
CA SER A 43 -1.26 -1.89 4.06
C SER A 43 -1.00 -0.91 5.20
N ALA A 44 0.24 -0.93 5.68
CA ALA A 44 0.79 -0.09 6.73
C ALA A 44 1.64 1.05 6.16
N ASN A 45 1.35 1.50 4.94
CA ASN A 45 2.25 2.40 4.24
C ASN A 45 2.38 3.74 4.98
N GLY A 46 3.62 4.10 5.30
CA GLY A 46 3.99 5.44 5.74
C GLY A 46 3.87 6.47 4.62
N GLY A 47 4.03 7.74 4.99
CA GLY A 47 3.99 8.85 4.04
C GLY A 47 5.31 9.07 3.30
N ALA A 48 5.33 10.05 2.41
CA ALA A 48 6.55 10.61 1.84
C ALA A 48 6.74 12.05 2.33
N VAL A 49 7.97 12.43 2.71
CA VAL A 49 8.34 13.83 2.98
C VAL A 49 9.34 14.28 1.92
N ALA A 50 9.06 15.43 1.33
CA ALA A 50 9.99 16.18 0.50
C ALA A 50 10.31 17.48 1.23
N LEU A 51 11.61 17.72 1.47
CA LEU A 51 12.11 18.98 1.99
C LEU A 51 12.71 19.77 0.83
N GLY A 52 12.35 21.05 0.76
CA GLY A 52 13.01 22.02 -0.13
C GLY A 52 14.29 22.58 0.51
N ASP A 53 14.74 23.73 0.02
CA ASP A 53 15.89 24.41 0.58
C ASP A 53 15.64 24.82 2.04
N ILE A 54 16.48 24.31 2.96
CA ILE A 54 16.46 24.70 4.37
C ILE A 54 17.52 25.77 4.58
N ASN A 55 17.10 27.04 4.56
CA ASN A 55 17.98 28.17 4.83
C ASN A 55 17.95 28.54 6.32
N SER A 56 19.06 28.31 7.01
CA SER A 56 19.26 28.68 8.40
C SER A 56 19.36 30.21 8.64
N GLY A 57 19.34 31.00 7.56
CA GLY A 57 19.48 32.44 7.58
C GLY A 57 20.94 32.90 7.60
N GLY A 58 21.19 34.08 7.03
CA GLY A 58 22.47 34.79 7.01
C GLY A 58 22.87 35.27 8.40
N ASN A 59 23.17 34.31 9.28
CA ASN A 59 23.65 34.57 10.62
C ASN A 59 25.11 35.02 10.54
N ALA A 60 25.31 36.32 10.33
CA ALA A 60 26.54 36.94 10.74
C ALA A 60 26.53 36.95 12.28
N GLY A 61 27.57 36.38 12.89
CA GLY A 61 27.74 36.39 14.34
C GLY A 61 27.87 37.81 14.91
N ASN A 62 28.42 37.93 16.12
CA ASN A 62 28.55 39.24 16.76
C ASN A 62 29.65 40.08 16.08
N GLY A 63 29.26 41.19 15.46
CA GLY A 63 30.20 42.21 15.00
C GLY A 63 30.56 43.15 16.15
N ILE A 64 31.85 43.30 16.46
CA ILE A 64 32.30 44.30 17.42
C ILE A 64 33.23 45.31 16.76
N GLY A 65 32.76 46.55 16.69
CA GLY A 65 33.57 47.72 16.35
C GLY A 65 34.07 48.40 17.62
N VAL A 66 35.37 48.70 17.67
CA VAL A 66 36.00 49.46 18.76
C VAL A 66 36.64 50.70 18.15
N GLY A 67 36.28 51.88 18.65
CA GLY A 67 36.87 53.16 18.27
C GLY A 67 38.08 53.52 19.13
N ASP A 68 38.42 54.82 19.22
CA ASP A 68 39.55 55.29 20.03
C ASP A 68 39.38 54.93 21.51
N SER A 69 40.24 54.03 22.00
CA SER A 69 40.22 53.51 23.37
C SER A 69 41.40 54.01 24.20
N HIS A 70 41.18 54.37 25.47
CA HIS A 70 42.24 54.75 26.41
C HIS A 70 42.09 54.00 27.76
N GLY A 71 43.20 53.45 28.27
CA GLY A 71 43.20 52.60 29.47
C GLY A 71 43.02 51.11 29.17
N HIS A 72 42.74 50.30 30.19
CA HIS A 72 42.48 48.87 29.99
C HIS A 72 41.07 48.64 29.41
N VAL A 73 40.99 48.13 28.18
CA VAL A 73 39.73 47.80 27.52
C VAL A 73 39.68 46.29 27.25
N SER A 74 38.60 45.66 27.74
CA SER A 74 38.28 44.26 27.46
C SER A 74 37.00 44.22 26.64
N VAL A 75 37.05 43.52 25.49
CA VAL A 75 35.94 43.43 24.54
C VAL A 75 35.63 41.96 24.30
N GLY A 76 34.44 41.54 24.71
CA GLY A 76 33.97 40.16 24.58
C GLY A 76 32.97 40.00 23.45
N GLY A 77 33.30 39.15 22.47
CA GLY A 77 32.47 38.75 21.34
C GLY A 77 31.19 38.01 21.68
N GLY A 78 31.06 37.46 22.89
CA GLY A 78 30.04 36.46 23.21
C GLY A 78 30.12 35.23 22.29
N SER A 79 29.12 34.34 22.40
CA SER A 79 28.97 33.20 21.49
C SER A 79 27.74 33.44 20.62
N ALA A 80 27.89 33.34 19.30
CA ALA A 80 26.77 33.28 18.37
C ALA A 80 26.59 31.82 17.95
N ALA A 81 25.37 31.31 18.07
CA ALA A 81 25.02 29.95 17.68
C ALA A 81 23.78 29.99 16.78
N THR A 82 23.81 29.14 15.76
CA THR A 82 22.72 28.95 14.81
C THR A 82 22.34 27.47 14.84
N SER A 83 21.07 27.18 15.10
CA SER A 83 20.50 25.83 15.02
C SER A 83 19.33 25.81 14.02
N THR A 84 19.23 24.74 13.25
CA THR A 84 18.04 24.48 12.42
C THR A 84 17.71 23.01 12.54
N ASP A 85 16.75 22.74 13.40
CA ASP A 85 16.31 21.39 13.72
C ASP A 85 15.08 21.06 12.89
N ILE A 86 15.20 20.05 12.03
CA ILE A 86 14.10 19.54 11.20
C ILE A 86 13.84 18.09 11.60
N SER A 87 12.62 17.80 12.05
CA SER A 87 12.16 16.45 12.32
C SER A 87 10.94 16.13 11.46
N ALA A 88 10.98 14.95 10.83
CA ALA A 88 9.87 14.41 10.05
C ALA A 88 9.66 12.96 10.49
N SER A 89 8.44 12.62 10.91
CA SER A 89 8.02 11.24 11.12
C SER A 89 7.09 10.86 9.97
N LEU A 90 7.37 9.70 9.39
CA LEU A 90 6.63 9.09 8.29
C LEU A 90 6.17 7.69 8.69
N ASP A 91 6.00 7.46 9.98
CA ASP A 91 5.80 6.11 10.50
C ASP A 91 4.49 5.54 9.93
N GLY A 92 4.67 4.45 9.18
CA GLY A 92 3.56 3.59 8.80
C GLY A 92 2.92 2.99 10.04
N GLY A 93 1.60 2.78 9.98
CA GLY A 93 0.84 2.21 11.08
C GLY A 93 1.01 0.69 11.20
N THR A 94 0.23 0.07 12.08
CA THR A 94 0.08 -1.39 12.09
C THR A 94 -1.09 -1.75 11.19
N ALA A 95 -0.84 -2.55 10.15
CA ALA A 95 -1.90 -3.08 9.30
C ALA A 95 -2.12 -4.57 9.58
N ILE A 96 -3.36 -4.91 9.91
CA ILE A 96 -3.80 -6.28 10.19
C ILE A 96 -4.94 -6.57 9.21
N SER A 97 -4.80 -7.64 8.44
CA SER A 97 -5.88 -8.17 7.60
C SER A 97 -6.11 -9.63 7.97
N ASP A 98 -7.38 -10.00 8.12
CA ASP A 98 -7.82 -11.35 8.42
C ASP A 98 -8.82 -11.78 7.35
N ALA A 99 -8.61 -12.98 6.80
CA ALA A 99 -9.50 -13.63 5.84
C ALA A 99 -9.91 -15.02 6.34
N SER A 100 -9.99 -15.22 7.65
CA SER A 100 -10.37 -16.50 8.24
C SER A 100 -11.78 -16.93 7.79
N GLY A 101 -11.90 -18.22 7.48
CA GLY A 101 -13.16 -18.86 7.12
C GLY A 101 -14.04 -19.25 8.31
N GLY A 102 -13.53 -19.15 9.54
CA GLY A 102 -14.23 -19.59 10.76
C GLY A 102 -14.26 -21.12 10.95
N ASP A 103 -14.75 -21.55 12.12
CA ASP A 103 -14.96 -22.96 12.49
C ASP A 103 -16.48 -23.30 12.45
N ASP A 104 -16.85 -24.58 12.57
CA ASP A 104 -18.24 -25.09 12.55
C ASP A 104 -19.03 -24.78 11.27
N ASN A 105 -18.30 -24.74 10.16
CA ASN A 105 -18.82 -24.52 8.83
C ASN A 105 -19.42 -25.81 8.25
N ILE A 106 -20.72 -25.78 7.95
CA ILE A 106 -21.45 -26.86 7.30
C ILE A 106 -21.86 -26.38 5.91
N ALA A 107 -21.45 -27.11 4.88
CA ALA A 107 -21.92 -26.92 3.51
C ALA A 107 -22.72 -28.17 3.12
N LEU A 108 -23.94 -27.98 2.63
CA LEU A 108 -24.81 -29.04 2.14
C LEU A 108 -25.11 -28.78 0.67
N ASP A 109 -24.89 -29.82 -0.13
CA ASP A 109 -25.28 -29.96 -1.52
C ASP A 109 -26.28 -31.12 -1.51
N ASP A 110 -27.52 -30.83 -1.90
CA ASP A 110 -28.61 -31.82 -1.96
C ASP A 110 -29.03 -31.94 -3.44
N ASP A 111 -28.20 -32.61 -4.25
CA ASP A 111 -28.46 -33.02 -5.65
C ASP A 111 -29.63 -34.06 -5.79
N ASP A 112 -30.55 -34.13 -4.84
CA ASP A 112 -31.63 -35.12 -4.80
C ASP A 112 -32.82 -34.66 -5.68
N ASP A 113 -32.75 -34.98 -6.97
CA ASP A 113 -33.83 -34.84 -7.98
C ASP A 113 -34.96 -35.91 -7.82
N ASP A 114 -35.10 -36.60 -6.68
CA ASP A 114 -35.97 -37.77 -6.51
C ASP A 114 -37.32 -37.52 -5.78
N PHE A 115 -38.32 -37.09 -6.58
CA PHE A 115 -39.73 -37.53 -6.43
C PHE A 115 -40.27 -38.13 -7.74
#